data_AF-A0A1Q8A681-F1
#
_entry.id   AF-A0A1Q8A681-F1
#
_cell.length_a   1.000
_cell.length_b   1.000
_cell.length_c   1.000
_cell.angle_alpha   90.00
_cell.angle_beta   90.00
_cell.angle_gamma   90.00
#
_symmetry.space_group_name_H-M   'P 1'
#
loop_
_entity.id
_entity.type
_entity.pdbx_description
1 polymer ?
#
loop_
_entity_poly.entity_id
_entity_poly.type
_entity_poly.pdbx_seq_one_letter_code
_entity_poly.pdbx_strand_id
1 'polypeptide(L)'
;EKLQSVEKELDDMVVRLPNLPSEKVPKGKTPEDNEVVRTGGNKPELYSGAVPHWELARKFDLIDFELGNKITGSGFPVYKGKGARIQRALIQYFLEYNTVAGYTEYAPPYMVNEASAYGTGQLPDKEGQMYHVTGDNFYLIPTAEVPVTNLYRDVLLKEPDLPIKMTAYTPCFRREAGSYGKDVRGLNRLHQFDKVEIVQIVNPANSYQVLEEMVEHIEKLIQSLELPYRILRLCGGDMGFTSSLTYDFEVYSAAQDKWLEVSSVSNFESFQANRMKIRYKDENGKTQLVHTL
;
A
#
# COMPACT_ATOMS: atom_id res chain seq x y z
N GLU A 1 -4.50 -32.57 -22.57
CA GLU A 1 -5.91 -32.30 -22.21
C GLU A 1 -6.23 -32.62 -20.75
N LYS A 2 -6.41 -33.88 -20.32
CA LYS A 2 -6.77 -34.18 -18.91
C LYS A 2 -5.74 -33.69 -17.88
N LEU A 3 -4.44 -33.87 -18.14
CA LEU A 3 -3.36 -33.37 -17.26
C LEU A 3 -3.41 -31.84 -17.13
N GLN A 4 -3.45 -31.12 -18.25
CA GLN A 4 -3.53 -29.65 -18.28
C GLN A 4 -4.74 -29.10 -17.53
N SER A 5 -5.89 -29.79 -17.61
CA SER A 5 -7.08 -29.39 -16.85
C SER A 5 -6.87 -29.55 -15.34
N VAL A 6 -6.24 -30.65 -14.91
CA VAL A 6 -5.97 -30.91 -13.49
C VAL A 6 -4.89 -29.98 -12.95
N GLU A 7 -3.85 -29.68 -13.75
CA GLU A 7 -2.81 -28.70 -13.41
C GLU A 7 -3.43 -27.31 -13.22
N LYS A 8 -4.31 -26.89 -14.13
CA LYS A 8 -5.02 -25.62 -13.98
C LYS A 8 -5.90 -25.59 -12.74
N GLU A 9 -6.63 -26.66 -12.43
CA GLU A 9 -7.45 -26.75 -11.23
C GLU A 9 -6.60 -26.66 -9.96
N LEU A 10 -5.45 -27.34 -9.94
CA LEU A 10 -4.49 -27.27 -8.85
C LEU A 10 -3.95 -25.84 -8.69
N ASP A 11 -3.53 -25.20 -9.78
CA ASP A 11 -3.04 -23.82 -9.76
C ASP A 11 -4.13 -22.86 -9.23
N ASP A 12 -5.36 -22.99 -9.75
CA ASP A 12 -6.53 -22.20 -9.33
C ASP A 12 -6.85 -22.37 -7.83
N MET A 13 -6.51 -23.51 -7.23
CA MET A 13 -6.61 -23.76 -5.79
C MET A 13 -5.45 -23.16 -5.01
N VAL A 14 -4.21 -23.39 -5.46
CA VAL A 14 -2.98 -22.92 -4.79
C VAL A 14 -2.97 -21.40 -4.67
N VAL A 15 -3.40 -20.69 -5.72
CA VAL A 15 -3.40 -19.21 -5.74
C VAL A 15 -4.40 -18.58 -4.76
N ARG A 16 -5.28 -19.39 -4.16
CA ARG A 16 -6.24 -18.94 -3.13
C ARG A 16 -5.69 -19.04 -1.71
N LEU A 17 -4.53 -19.65 -1.54
CA LEU A 17 -3.82 -19.73 -0.25
C LEU A 17 -3.09 -18.41 0.01
N PRO A 18 -3.22 -17.82 1.21
CA PRO A 18 -2.47 -16.64 1.58
C PRO A 18 -0.98 -16.98 1.74
N ASN A 19 -0.15 -15.94 1.84
CA ASN A 19 1.24 -16.11 2.21
C ASN A 19 1.38 -16.68 3.63
N LEU A 20 2.52 -17.31 3.92
CA LEU A 20 2.81 -17.81 5.24
C LEU A 20 3.31 -16.68 6.15
N PRO A 21 2.71 -16.51 7.34
CA PRO A 21 3.19 -15.55 8.32
C PRO A 21 4.61 -15.86 8.76
N SER A 22 5.42 -14.81 8.90
CA SER A 22 6.73 -14.85 9.55
C SER A 22 6.59 -15.34 10.99
N GLU A 23 7.63 -15.99 11.51
CA GLU A 23 7.69 -16.36 12.94
C GLU A 23 7.62 -15.14 13.88
N LYS A 24 7.91 -13.93 13.36
CA LYS A 24 7.81 -12.66 14.09
C LYS A 24 6.38 -12.14 14.25
N VAL A 25 5.39 -12.73 13.56
CA VAL A 25 4.00 -12.26 13.58
C VAL A 25 3.37 -12.62 14.94
N PRO A 26 2.81 -11.64 15.69
CA PRO A 26 2.12 -11.93 16.92
C PRO A 26 0.85 -12.75 16.66
N LYS A 27 0.53 -13.63 17.61
CA LYS A 27 -0.73 -14.37 17.59
C LYS A 27 -1.88 -13.40 17.87
N GLY A 28 -2.90 -13.41 17.02
CA GLY A 28 -4.10 -12.59 17.19
C GLY A 28 -5.12 -12.93 16.11
N LYS A 29 -6.35 -12.48 16.30
CA LYS A 29 -7.48 -12.72 15.38
C LYS A 29 -8.09 -11.43 14.85
N THR A 30 -7.84 -10.32 15.53
CA THR A 30 -8.51 -9.04 15.29
C THR A 30 -7.50 -7.89 15.37
N PRO A 31 -7.80 -6.72 14.76
CA PRO A 31 -6.93 -5.55 14.84
C PRO A 31 -6.58 -5.13 16.28
N GLU A 32 -7.46 -5.40 17.24
CA GLU A 32 -7.22 -5.14 18.67
C GLU A 32 -6.08 -5.97 19.27
N ASP A 33 -5.71 -7.09 18.64
CA ASP A 33 -4.60 -7.96 19.04
C ASP A 33 -3.26 -7.50 18.44
N ASN A 34 -3.24 -6.44 17.64
CA ASN A 34 -2.01 -5.89 17.06
C ASN A 34 -1.11 -5.29 18.15
N GLU A 35 0.20 -5.41 17.94
CA GLU A 35 1.19 -5.00 18.92
C GLU A 35 1.72 -3.60 18.60
N VAL A 36 1.60 -2.65 19.53
CA VAL A 36 2.26 -1.34 19.41
C VAL A 36 3.76 -1.51 19.66
N VAL A 37 4.57 -1.37 18.61
CA VAL A 37 6.03 -1.56 18.70
C VAL A 37 6.79 -0.25 18.89
N ARG A 38 6.24 0.87 18.41
CA ARG A 38 6.82 2.22 18.56
C ARG A 38 5.74 3.29 18.63
N THR A 39 6.06 4.41 19.26
CA THR A 39 5.22 5.62 19.33
C THR A 39 6.09 6.86 19.30
N GLY A 40 5.60 7.96 18.74
CA GLY A 40 6.35 9.22 18.69
C GLY A 40 5.46 10.44 18.48
N GLY A 41 6.05 11.62 18.66
CA GLY A 41 5.36 12.91 18.59
C GLY A 41 4.51 13.24 19.83
N ASN A 42 4.01 14.47 19.89
CA ASN A 42 3.21 14.98 21.01
C ASN A 42 1.75 15.15 20.59
N LYS A 43 0.83 14.43 21.24
CA LYS A 43 -0.60 14.65 21.01
C LYS A 43 -0.95 16.12 21.28
N PRO A 44 -1.53 16.84 20.31
CA PRO A 44 -1.79 18.27 20.49
C PRO A 44 -2.94 18.47 21.48
N GLU A 45 -2.80 19.46 22.36
CA GLU A 45 -3.92 19.98 23.14
C GLU A 45 -4.79 20.86 22.25
N LEU A 46 -6.02 20.43 22.01
CA LEU A 46 -6.95 21.18 21.19
C LEU A 46 -7.62 22.29 22.00
N TYR A 47 -7.82 23.44 21.36
CA TYR A 47 -8.65 24.51 21.92
C TYR A 47 -10.14 24.11 21.95
N SER A 48 -10.91 24.74 22.84
CA SER A 48 -12.35 24.52 22.93
C SER A 48 -13.05 24.87 21.62
N GLY A 49 -13.80 23.92 21.05
CA GLY A 49 -14.47 24.09 19.76
C GLY A 49 -13.59 23.74 18.55
N ALA A 50 -12.49 23.02 18.73
CA ALA A 50 -11.77 22.40 17.62
C ALA A 50 -12.69 21.46 16.82
N VAL A 51 -12.52 21.48 15.50
CA VAL A 51 -13.40 20.76 14.57
C VAL A 51 -12.61 19.77 13.71
N PRO A 52 -13.23 18.67 13.29
CA PRO A 52 -12.61 17.67 12.42
C PRO A 52 -12.30 18.20 11.02
N HIS A 53 -11.46 17.47 10.29
CA HIS A 53 -10.90 17.93 9.02
C HIS A 53 -11.96 18.24 7.94
N TRP A 54 -13.12 17.57 7.92
CA TRP A 54 -14.19 17.87 6.97
C TRP A 54 -14.87 19.23 7.23
N GLU A 55 -14.91 19.68 8.49
CA GLU A 55 -15.41 21.02 8.83
C GLU A 55 -14.37 22.09 8.50
N LEU A 56 -13.08 21.82 8.74
CA LEU A 56 -11.99 22.70 8.29
C LEU A 56 -11.99 22.84 6.76
N ALA A 57 -12.17 21.73 6.04
CA ALA A 57 -12.23 21.71 4.60
C ALA A 57 -13.34 22.62 4.05
N ARG A 58 -14.54 22.57 4.64
CA ARG A 58 -15.65 23.46 4.29
C ARG A 58 -15.38 24.91 4.71
N LYS A 59 -14.92 25.14 5.94
CA LYS A 59 -14.67 26.48 6.51
C LYS A 59 -13.66 27.29 5.67
N PHE A 60 -12.65 26.62 5.14
CA PHE A 60 -11.57 27.24 4.39
C PHE A 60 -11.67 27.03 2.87
N ASP A 61 -12.78 26.48 2.38
CA ASP A 61 -13.03 26.17 0.97
C ASP A 61 -11.88 25.37 0.31
N LEU A 62 -11.40 24.34 1.01
CA LEU A 62 -10.25 23.52 0.61
C LEU A 62 -10.65 22.26 -0.16
N ILE A 63 -11.76 21.63 0.25
CA ILE A 63 -12.25 20.37 -0.33
C ILE A 63 -13.78 20.44 -0.40
N ASP A 64 -14.30 20.21 -1.60
CA ASP A 64 -15.72 20.20 -1.91
C ASP A 64 -16.18 18.75 -2.16
N PHE A 65 -16.81 18.17 -1.14
CA PHE A 65 -17.35 16.80 -1.18
C PHE A 65 -18.68 16.74 -1.95
N GLU A 66 -19.49 17.80 -1.91
CA GLU A 66 -20.79 17.84 -2.60
C GLU A 66 -20.60 17.94 -4.11
N LEU A 67 -19.62 18.73 -4.56
CA LEU A 67 -19.23 18.79 -5.97
C LEU A 67 -18.67 17.44 -6.44
N GLY A 68 -17.90 16.76 -5.60
CA GLY A 68 -17.46 15.38 -5.83
C GLY A 68 -18.60 14.40 -6.08
N ASN A 69 -19.60 14.44 -5.19
CA ASN A 69 -20.82 13.63 -5.32
C ASN A 69 -21.60 13.95 -6.61
N LYS A 70 -21.62 15.21 -7.02
CA LYS A 70 -22.27 15.65 -8.27
C LYS A 70 -21.56 15.14 -9.53
N ILE A 71 -20.21 15.11 -9.52
CA ILE A 71 -19.42 14.73 -10.69
C ILE A 71 -19.35 13.20 -10.84
N THR A 72 -19.15 12.48 -9.73
CA THR A 72 -18.89 11.03 -9.75
C THR A 72 -19.79 10.26 -8.78
N GLY A 73 -19.80 10.66 -7.51
CA GLY A 73 -20.50 9.95 -6.43
C GLY A 73 -19.79 10.09 -5.09
N SER A 74 -20.32 9.42 -4.05
CA SER A 74 -19.68 9.38 -2.73
C SER A 74 -18.25 8.89 -2.82
N GLY A 75 -17.33 9.44 -2.01
CA GLY A 75 -15.93 8.99 -1.95
C GLY A 75 -15.00 9.57 -3.03
N PHE A 76 -15.42 10.63 -3.74
CA PHE A 76 -14.63 11.33 -4.76
C PHE A 76 -14.53 12.84 -4.48
N PRO A 77 -13.67 13.30 -3.55
CA PRO A 77 -13.57 14.71 -3.18
C PRO A 77 -12.97 15.60 -4.28
N VAL A 78 -13.41 16.85 -4.37
CA VAL A 78 -12.77 17.87 -5.24
C VAL A 78 -11.93 18.82 -4.39
N TYR A 79 -10.61 18.84 -4.60
CA TYR A 79 -9.70 19.76 -3.91
C TYR A 79 -9.66 21.11 -4.63
N LYS A 80 -9.65 22.22 -3.86
CA LYS A 80 -9.71 23.60 -4.39
C LYS A 80 -8.59 24.46 -3.84
N GLY A 81 -8.05 25.35 -4.67
CA GLY A 81 -7.10 26.41 -4.26
C GLY A 81 -5.97 25.90 -3.36
N LYS A 82 -5.98 26.32 -2.08
CA LYS A 82 -4.98 25.89 -1.09
C LYS A 82 -5.04 24.40 -0.76
N GLY A 83 -6.22 23.76 -0.82
CA GLY A 83 -6.40 22.32 -0.62
C GLY A 83 -5.72 21.50 -1.72
N ALA A 84 -5.94 21.87 -2.98
CA ALA A 84 -5.24 21.23 -4.11
C ALA A 84 -3.73 21.50 -4.07
N ARG A 85 -3.32 22.69 -3.61
CA ARG A 85 -1.91 23.04 -3.45
C ARG A 85 -1.21 22.19 -2.38
N ILE A 86 -1.83 21.98 -1.21
CA ILE A 86 -1.20 21.18 -0.14
C ILE A 86 -1.11 19.70 -0.53
N GLN A 87 -2.13 19.15 -1.20
CA GLN A 87 -2.08 17.79 -1.74
C GLN A 87 -0.90 17.60 -2.68
N ARG A 88 -0.77 18.48 -3.69
CA ARG A 88 0.38 18.46 -4.60
C ARG A 88 1.72 18.68 -3.89
N ALA A 89 1.77 19.57 -2.89
CA ALA A 89 3.00 19.80 -2.14
C ALA A 89 3.45 18.57 -1.35
N LEU A 90 2.52 17.83 -0.74
CA LEU A 90 2.81 16.58 -0.05
C LEU A 90 3.32 15.50 -1.02
N ILE A 91 2.68 15.35 -2.18
CA ILE A 91 3.15 14.42 -3.22
C ILE A 91 4.60 14.73 -3.62
N GLN A 92 4.90 15.98 -3.95
CA GLN A 92 6.27 16.38 -4.33
C GLN A 92 7.26 16.17 -3.19
N TYR A 93 6.86 16.49 -1.95
CA TYR A 93 7.71 16.30 -0.79
C TYR A 93 8.06 14.83 -0.57
N PHE A 94 7.08 13.93 -0.67
CA PHE A 94 7.29 12.50 -0.45
C PHE A 94 8.14 11.87 -1.56
N LEU A 95 7.92 12.26 -2.82
CA LEU A 95 8.77 11.82 -3.94
C LEU A 95 10.22 12.25 -3.74
N GLU A 96 10.46 13.53 -3.44
CA GLU A 96 11.81 14.07 -3.17
C GLU A 96 12.45 13.36 -1.97
N TYR A 97 11.69 13.14 -0.89
CA TYR A 97 12.17 12.44 0.28
C TYR A 97 12.66 11.02 -0.05
N ASN A 98 11.93 10.32 -0.91
CA ASN A 98 12.28 8.98 -1.36
C ASN A 98 13.48 9.00 -2.33
N THR A 99 13.52 9.92 -3.29
CA THR A 99 14.63 9.98 -4.27
C THR A 99 15.95 10.34 -3.62
N VAL A 100 15.94 11.24 -2.63
CA VAL A 100 17.13 11.54 -1.78
C VAL A 100 17.61 10.30 -1.02
N ALA A 101 16.71 9.41 -0.63
CA ALA A 101 17.03 8.11 0.01
C ALA A 101 17.45 7.01 -1.00
N GLY A 102 17.65 7.36 -2.27
CA GLY A 102 18.15 6.46 -3.32
C GLY A 102 17.07 5.60 -3.99
N TYR A 103 15.79 5.93 -3.82
CA TYR A 103 14.73 5.31 -4.62
C TYR A 103 14.71 5.92 -6.03
N THR A 104 14.60 5.08 -7.06
CA THR A 104 14.39 5.55 -8.43
C THR A 104 12.92 5.87 -8.63
N GLU A 105 12.61 7.08 -9.09
CA GLU A 105 11.25 7.52 -9.36
C GLU A 105 10.73 6.97 -10.69
N TYR A 106 9.53 6.39 -10.68
CA TYR A 106 8.81 5.90 -11.85
C TYR A 106 7.43 6.53 -11.95
N ALA A 107 6.96 6.73 -13.18
CA ALA A 107 5.58 7.11 -13.49
C ALA A 107 4.90 5.95 -14.24
N PRO A 108 4.27 5.00 -13.53
CA PRO A 108 3.67 3.82 -14.16
C PRO A 108 2.29 4.11 -14.79
N PRO A 109 1.78 3.23 -15.66
CA PRO A 109 0.37 3.25 -16.07
C PRO A 109 -0.59 3.08 -14.89
N TYR A 110 -1.75 3.75 -14.94
CA TYR A 110 -2.80 3.65 -13.90
C TYR A 110 -3.83 2.54 -14.16
N MET A 111 -3.68 1.85 -15.29
CA MET A 111 -4.43 0.66 -15.65
C MET A 111 -3.45 -0.46 -15.91
N VAL A 112 -3.80 -1.67 -15.46
CA VAL A 112 -2.99 -2.87 -15.63
C VAL A 112 -3.81 -3.99 -16.23
N ASN A 113 -3.13 -4.92 -16.89
CA ASN A 113 -3.76 -6.16 -17.35
C ASN A 113 -3.94 -7.17 -16.20
N GLU A 114 -4.72 -8.20 -16.46
CA GLU A 114 -5.01 -9.29 -15.52
C GLU A 114 -3.73 -9.93 -14.96
N ALA A 115 -2.74 -10.20 -15.80
CA ALA A 115 -1.48 -10.82 -15.37
C ALA A 115 -0.72 -9.97 -14.34
N SER A 116 -0.81 -8.64 -14.42
CA SER A 116 -0.15 -7.75 -13.46
C SER A 116 -0.87 -7.75 -12.12
N ALA A 117 -2.20 -7.65 -12.13
CA ALA A 117 -3.00 -7.73 -10.92
C ALA A 117 -2.92 -9.12 -10.25
N TYR A 118 -2.77 -10.19 -11.04
CA TYR A 118 -2.49 -11.53 -10.53
C TYR A 118 -1.10 -11.63 -9.88
N GLY A 119 -0.08 -11.03 -10.50
CA GLY A 119 1.31 -11.08 -10.06
C GLY A 119 1.53 -10.57 -8.64
N THR A 120 0.89 -9.45 -8.29
CA THR A 120 0.94 -8.84 -6.95
C THR A 120 -0.15 -9.35 -6.00
N GLY A 121 -1.01 -10.26 -6.46
CA GLY A 121 -1.96 -10.99 -5.61
C GLY A 121 -3.32 -10.32 -5.43
N GLN A 122 -3.63 -9.24 -6.15
CA GLN A 122 -4.98 -8.66 -6.17
C GLN A 122 -5.96 -9.57 -6.92
N LEU A 123 -5.47 -10.33 -7.91
CA LEU A 123 -6.24 -11.42 -8.53
C LEU A 123 -5.77 -12.80 -8.06
N PRO A 124 -6.70 -13.75 -7.83
CA PRO A 124 -8.15 -13.63 -7.98
C PRO A 124 -8.82 -12.72 -6.92
N ASP A 125 -9.63 -11.76 -7.36
CA ASP A 125 -10.25 -10.73 -6.51
C ASP A 125 -11.46 -11.31 -5.76
N LYS A 126 -11.22 -11.92 -4.60
CA LYS A 126 -12.30 -12.55 -3.81
C LYS A 126 -13.35 -11.54 -3.33
N GLU A 127 -12.97 -10.28 -3.18
CA GLU A 127 -13.82 -9.25 -2.58
C GLU A 127 -14.32 -8.20 -3.57
N GLY A 128 -13.85 -8.25 -4.82
CA GLY A 128 -14.21 -7.29 -5.85
C GLY A 128 -13.70 -5.88 -5.53
N GLN A 129 -12.48 -5.75 -4.99
CA GLN A 129 -11.90 -4.47 -4.57
C GLN A 129 -11.35 -3.65 -5.74
N MET A 130 -11.02 -4.26 -6.89
CA MET A 130 -10.52 -3.53 -8.05
C MET A 130 -11.65 -3.05 -8.96
N TYR A 131 -11.51 -1.85 -9.52
CA TYR A 131 -12.37 -1.40 -10.62
C TYR A 131 -11.93 -2.06 -11.94
N HIS A 132 -12.87 -2.68 -12.66
CA HIS A 132 -12.62 -3.40 -13.92
C HIS A 132 -13.18 -2.62 -15.11
N VAL A 133 -12.32 -2.35 -16.09
CA VAL A 133 -12.65 -1.75 -17.39
C VAL A 133 -12.93 -2.90 -18.36
N THR A 134 -14.20 -3.30 -18.41
CA THR A 134 -14.64 -4.53 -19.10
C THR A 134 -14.43 -4.52 -20.62
N GLY A 135 -14.45 -3.35 -21.25
CA GLY A 135 -14.27 -3.22 -22.70
C GLY A 135 -12.90 -3.70 -23.19
N ASP A 136 -11.85 -3.46 -22.39
CA ASP A 136 -10.45 -3.76 -22.74
C ASP A 136 -9.81 -4.82 -21.81
N ASN A 137 -10.57 -5.33 -20.83
CA ASN A 137 -10.10 -6.23 -19.78
C ASN A 137 -8.90 -5.67 -18.99
N PHE A 138 -8.97 -4.39 -18.63
CA PHE A 138 -7.99 -3.74 -17.75
C PHE A 138 -8.57 -3.46 -16.37
N TYR A 139 -7.69 -3.25 -15.40
CA TYR A 139 -8.05 -2.95 -14.03
C TYR A 139 -7.39 -1.63 -13.61
N LEU A 140 -8.15 -0.75 -12.97
CA LEU A 140 -7.57 0.44 -12.34
C LEU A 140 -6.75 0.00 -11.12
N ILE A 141 -5.57 0.58 -10.95
CA ILE A 141 -4.64 0.16 -9.90
C ILE A 141 -5.13 0.60 -8.50
N PRO A 142 -5.16 -0.28 -7.48
CA PRO A 142 -5.47 0.09 -6.10
C PRO A 142 -4.27 0.65 -5.33
N THR A 143 -3.08 0.59 -5.94
CA THR A 143 -1.79 1.07 -5.43
C THR A 143 -0.75 1.03 -6.55
N ALA A 144 0.27 1.89 -6.50
CA ALA A 144 1.42 1.85 -7.41
C ALA A 144 2.26 0.56 -7.26
N GLU A 145 2.16 -0.15 -6.14
CA GLU A 145 2.78 -1.48 -5.93
C GLU A 145 2.50 -2.41 -7.12
N VAL A 146 1.26 -2.43 -7.62
CA VAL A 146 0.85 -3.35 -8.71
C VAL A 146 1.71 -3.15 -9.97
N PRO A 147 1.73 -1.96 -10.61
CA PRO A 147 2.55 -1.77 -11.79
C PRO A 147 4.05 -1.69 -11.50
N VAL A 148 4.48 -1.15 -10.35
CA VAL A 148 5.91 -0.95 -10.04
C VAL A 148 6.62 -2.28 -9.80
N THR A 149 6.04 -3.20 -9.03
CA THR A 149 6.65 -4.53 -8.83
C THR A 149 6.66 -5.33 -10.14
N ASN A 150 5.64 -5.15 -10.99
CA ASN A 150 5.54 -5.79 -12.30
C ASN A 150 6.54 -5.28 -13.36
N LEU A 151 7.28 -4.18 -13.11
CA LEU A 151 8.38 -3.75 -13.99
C LEU A 151 9.41 -4.86 -14.21
N TYR A 152 9.53 -5.78 -13.24
CA TYR A 152 10.48 -6.89 -13.24
C TYR A 152 9.82 -8.26 -13.44
N ARG A 153 8.54 -8.31 -13.84
CA ARG A 153 7.88 -9.59 -14.17
C ARG A 153 8.64 -10.31 -15.28
N ASP A 154 8.84 -11.61 -15.10
CA ASP A 154 9.59 -12.51 -15.97
C ASP A 154 11.08 -12.14 -16.16
N VAL A 155 11.64 -11.27 -15.30
CA VAL A 155 13.05 -10.85 -15.38
C VAL A 155 13.96 -11.77 -14.55
N LEU A 156 15.12 -12.10 -15.12
CA LEU A 156 16.26 -12.69 -14.41
C LEU A 156 17.28 -11.57 -14.10
N LEU A 157 17.27 -11.10 -12.87
CA LEU A 157 18.14 -10.06 -12.33
C LEU A 157 19.56 -10.57 -12.11
N LYS A 158 20.53 -9.64 -12.10
CA LYS A 158 21.88 -9.91 -11.63
C LYS A 158 21.95 -9.58 -10.15
N GLU A 159 22.59 -10.43 -9.36
CA GLU A 159 22.73 -10.22 -7.92
C GLU A 159 23.32 -8.85 -7.54
N PRO A 160 24.34 -8.30 -8.24
CA PRO A 160 24.88 -6.98 -7.94
C PRO A 160 23.93 -5.81 -8.19
N ASP A 161 22.82 -6.02 -8.90
CA ASP A 161 21.81 -4.98 -9.13
C ASP A 161 20.82 -4.87 -7.94
N LEU A 162 20.91 -5.80 -6.96
CA LEU A 162 20.08 -5.79 -5.75
C LEU A 162 20.77 -5.00 -4.61
N PRO A 163 20.03 -4.24 -3.78
CA PRO A 163 18.58 -4.05 -3.83
C PRO A 163 18.15 -3.06 -4.92
N ILE A 164 17.00 -3.31 -5.54
CA ILE A 164 16.34 -2.36 -6.44
C ILE A 164 15.32 -1.58 -5.62
N LYS A 165 15.47 -0.25 -5.59
CA LYS A 165 14.62 0.67 -4.82
C LYS A 165 13.80 1.54 -5.78
N MET A 166 12.48 1.49 -5.68
CA MET A 166 11.57 2.20 -6.59
C MET A 166 10.57 3.03 -5.80
N THR A 167 10.22 4.21 -6.31
CA THR A 167 9.12 5.02 -5.78
C THR A 167 8.24 5.52 -6.90
N ALA A 168 6.95 5.69 -6.64
CA ALA A 168 6.01 6.23 -7.63
C ALA A 168 4.85 6.94 -6.96
N TYR A 169 4.44 8.06 -7.54
CA TYR A 169 3.14 8.67 -7.25
C TYR A 169 2.09 8.13 -8.21
N THR A 170 0.94 7.71 -7.67
CA THR A 170 -0.24 7.39 -8.49
C THR A 170 -1.55 7.77 -7.79
N PRO A 171 -2.60 8.14 -8.55
CA PRO A 171 -3.96 8.00 -8.05
C PRO A 171 -4.29 6.51 -7.91
N CYS A 172 -4.80 6.14 -6.73
CA CYS A 172 -5.17 4.78 -6.37
C CYS A 172 -6.68 4.64 -6.36
N PHE A 173 -7.20 3.54 -6.90
CA PHE A 173 -8.63 3.27 -7.07
C PHE A 173 -9.06 2.01 -6.34
N ARG A 174 -9.97 2.14 -5.37
CA ARG A 174 -10.52 1.01 -4.61
C ARG A 174 -12.04 1.07 -4.60
N ARG A 175 -12.68 -0.08 -4.84
CA ARG A 175 -14.15 -0.18 -4.79
C ARG A 175 -14.70 -0.08 -3.38
N GLU A 176 -13.86 -0.30 -2.36
CA GLU A 176 -14.25 -0.19 -0.95
C GLU A 176 -15.52 -1.03 -0.65
N ALA A 177 -15.65 -2.16 -1.34
CA ALA A 177 -16.83 -3.01 -1.29
C ALA A 177 -17.01 -3.55 0.13
N GLY A 178 -18.21 -3.41 0.69
CA GLY A 178 -18.50 -3.85 2.06
C GLY A 178 -18.25 -2.81 3.16
N SER A 179 -17.68 -1.64 2.84
CA SER A 179 -17.41 -0.58 3.83
C SER A 179 -18.52 0.48 3.99
N TYR A 180 -19.71 0.26 3.40
CA TYR A 180 -20.83 1.19 3.48
C TYR A 180 -21.39 1.25 4.91
N GLY A 181 -21.08 2.35 5.62
CA GLY A 181 -21.53 2.58 7.00
C GLY A 181 -21.50 4.05 7.42
N LYS A 182 -22.08 4.35 8.59
CA LYS A 182 -22.20 5.70 9.17
C LYS A 182 -20.86 6.32 9.59
N ASP A 183 -19.78 5.54 9.62
CA ASP A 183 -18.48 5.95 10.17
C ASP A 183 -17.48 6.47 9.11
N VAL A 184 -17.89 6.50 7.83
CA VAL A 184 -17.05 7.05 6.75
C VAL A 184 -17.41 8.50 6.50
N ARG A 185 -16.57 9.43 6.95
CA ARG A 185 -16.73 10.87 6.72
C ARG A 185 -15.41 11.53 6.33
N GLY A 186 -15.51 12.53 5.46
CA GLY A 186 -14.37 13.28 4.97
C GLY A 186 -13.44 12.41 4.12
N LEU A 187 -12.16 12.38 4.45
CA LEU A 187 -11.09 11.71 3.72
C LEU A 187 -10.69 10.34 4.31
N ASN A 188 -11.40 9.85 5.34
CA ASN A 188 -11.00 8.63 6.05
C ASN A 188 -11.07 7.36 5.15
N ARG A 189 -11.95 7.34 4.14
CA ARG A 189 -12.06 6.25 3.17
C ARG A 189 -12.67 6.78 1.87
N LEU A 190 -11.97 6.57 0.75
CA LEU A 190 -12.29 7.13 -0.56
C LEU A 190 -12.17 6.05 -1.63
N HIS A 191 -12.88 6.22 -2.75
CA HIS A 191 -12.67 5.37 -3.92
C HIS A 191 -11.45 5.77 -4.73
N GLN A 192 -11.08 7.04 -4.67
CA GLN A 192 -9.88 7.59 -5.29
C GLN A 192 -9.08 8.38 -4.25
N PHE A 193 -7.81 8.04 -4.09
CA PHE A 193 -6.88 8.76 -3.22
C PHE A 193 -5.47 8.75 -3.82
N ASP A 194 -4.64 9.71 -3.41
CA ASP A 194 -3.26 9.82 -3.86
C ASP A 194 -2.32 9.08 -2.92
N LYS A 195 -1.36 8.35 -3.47
CA LYS A 195 -0.32 7.68 -2.70
C LYS A 195 1.03 7.79 -3.38
N VAL A 196 2.08 8.00 -2.58
CA VAL A 196 3.47 7.85 -2.99
C VAL A 196 3.96 6.54 -2.40
N GLU A 197 4.20 5.56 -3.27
CA GLU A 197 4.62 4.21 -2.88
C GLU A 197 6.14 4.11 -2.87
N ILE A 198 6.67 3.25 -2.00
CA ILE A 198 8.02 2.70 -2.11
C ILE A 198 7.92 1.19 -2.30
N VAL A 199 8.75 0.64 -3.18
CA VAL A 199 8.84 -0.80 -3.45
C VAL A 199 10.32 -1.18 -3.47
N GLN A 200 10.66 -2.31 -2.85
CA GLN A 200 11.99 -2.88 -2.95
C GLN A 200 11.98 -4.33 -3.44
N ILE A 201 12.93 -4.64 -4.33
CA ILE A 201 13.24 -6.02 -4.74
C ILE A 201 14.63 -6.35 -4.22
N VAL A 202 14.74 -7.41 -3.41
CA VAL A 202 15.95 -7.66 -2.62
C VAL A 202 16.36 -9.13 -2.61
N ASN A 203 17.61 -9.37 -2.22
CA ASN A 203 18.09 -10.71 -1.91
C ASN A 203 17.32 -11.26 -0.69
N PRO A 204 16.80 -12.50 -0.74
CA PRO A 204 16.03 -13.11 0.36
C PRO A 204 16.67 -12.98 1.74
N ALA A 205 18.00 -13.12 1.82
CA ALA A 205 18.76 -13.06 3.07
C ALA A 205 18.64 -11.71 3.79
N ASN A 206 18.34 -10.63 3.06
CA ASN A 206 18.30 -9.27 3.59
C ASN A 206 16.88 -8.74 3.80
N SER A 207 15.84 -9.46 3.34
CA SER A 207 14.48 -8.93 3.26
C SER A 207 13.93 -8.38 4.57
N TYR A 208 14.10 -9.08 5.69
CA TYR A 208 13.65 -8.58 7.00
C TYR A 208 14.46 -7.40 7.53
N GLN A 209 15.75 -7.30 7.20
CA GLN A 209 16.53 -6.12 7.53
C GLN A 209 16.03 -4.92 6.74
N VAL A 210 15.80 -5.10 5.43
CA VAL A 210 15.27 -4.06 4.55
C VAL A 210 13.87 -3.61 4.99
N LEU A 211 13.03 -4.53 5.48
CA LEU A 211 11.73 -4.17 6.06
C LEU A 211 11.90 -3.15 7.20
N GLU A 212 12.81 -3.40 8.14
CA GLU A 212 13.06 -2.48 9.25
C GLU A 212 13.62 -1.14 8.76
N GLU A 213 14.48 -1.13 7.73
CA GLU A 213 14.98 0.09 7.09
C GLU A 213 13.86 0.89 6.41
N MET A 214 12.91 0.22 5.75
CA MET A 214 11.73 0.86 5.16
C MET A 214 10.81 1.45 6.23
N VAL A 215 10.59 0.73 7.34
CA VAL A 215 9.83 1.23 8.48
C VAL A 215 10.51 2.47 9.07
N GLU A 216 11.82 2.46 9.27
CA GLU A 216 12.56 3.64 9.75
C GLU A 216 12.48 4.83 8.77
N HIS A 217 12.56 4.57 7.46
CA HIS A 217 12.42 5.60 6.43
C HIS A 217 11.04 6.29 6.49
N ILE A 218 9.96 5.52 6.59
CA ILE A 218 8.59 6.06 6.72
C ILE A 218 8.39 6.75 8.08
N GLU A 219 8.95 6.20 9.16
CA GLU A 219 8.89 6.82 10.49
C GLU A 219 9.52 8.22 10.47
N LYS A 220 10.70 8.38 9.88
CA LYS A 220 11.38 9.68 9.77
C LYS A 220 10.60 10.68 8.90
N LEU A 221 9.90 10.20 7.86
CA LEU A 221 9.00 11.04 7.08
C LEU A 221 7.79 11.53 7.89
N ILE A 222 7.21 10.69 8.74
CA ILE A 222 6.12 11.11 9.63
C ILE A 222 6.63 12.09 10.69
N GLN A 223 7.82 11.86 11.23
CA GLN A 223 8.47 12.77 12.19
C GLN A 223 8.74 14.16 11.58
N SER A 224 9.16 14.25 10.32
CA SER A 224 9.41 15.53 9.66
C SER A 224 8.13 16.33 9.38
N LEU A 225 6.96 15.68 9.40
CA LEU A 225 5.65 16.33 9.36
C LEU A 225 5.14 16.73 10.75
N GLU A 226 5.89 16.43 11.82
CA GLU A 226 5.53 16.70 13.21
C GLU A 226 4.20 16.04 13.64
N LEU A 227 3.85 14.90 13.03
CA LEU A 227 2.60 14.19 13.31
C LEU A 227 2.78 13.20 14.47
N PRO A 228 1.88 13.16 15.47
CA PRO A 228 1.91 12.11 16.49
C PRO A 228 1.51 10.78 15.88
N TYR A 229 2.28 9.73 16.14
CA TYR A 229 2.09 8.43 15.50
C TYR A 229 2.30 7.26 16.44
N ARG A 230 1.80 6.10 16.03
CA ARG A 230 2.18 4.79 16.55
C ARG A 230 2.42 3.83 15.39
N ILE A 231 3.30 2.86 15.62
CA ILE A 231 3.62 1.80 14.67
C ILE A 231 3.11 0.49 15.28
N LEU A 232 2.27 -0.21 14.54
CA LEU A 232 1.68 -1.48 14.91
C LEU A 232 2.37 -2.60 14.13
N ARG A 233 2.73 -3.68 14.79
CA ARG A 233 3.04 -4.95 14.15
C ARG A 233 1.76 -5.77 14.09
N LEU A 234 1.32 -6.11 12.87
CA LEU A 234 0.03 -6.77 12.66
C LEU A 234 0.05 -8.21 13.14
N CYS A 235 -1.03 -8.64 13.77
CA CYS A 235 -1.25 -10.03 14.15
C CYS A 235 -1.75 -10.88 12.99
N GLY A 236 -1.66 -12.21 13.10
CA GLY A 236 -2.03 -13.11 12.00
C GLY A 236 -3.46 -12.96 11.47
N GLY A 237 -4.41 -12.50 12.29
CA GLY A 237 -5.80 -12.26 11.87
C GLY A 237 -6.03 -10.97 11.10
N ASP A 238 -5.07 -10.04 11.10
CA ASP A 238 -5.18 -8.71 10.51
C ASP A 238 -4.19 -8.46 9.36
N MET A 239 -3.36 -9.46 9.02
CA MET A 239 -2.45 -9.34 7.89
C MET A 239 -3.15 -9.48 6.53
N GLY A 240 -2.67 -8.71 5.56
CA GLY A 240 -3.08 -8.84 4.17
C GLY A 240 -2.71 -10.19 3.55
N PHE A 241 -3.51 -10.62 2.57
CA PHE A 241 -3.42 -11.94 1.90
C PHE A 241 -2.01 -12.33 1.42
N THR A 242 -1.22 -11.36 0.97
CA THR A 242 0.10 -11.58 0.38
C THR A 242 1.25 -11.40 1.36
N SER A 243 1.01 -10.80 2.52
CA SER A 243 2.08 -10.39 3.45
C SER A 243 2.56 -11.55 4.32
N SER A 244 3.87 -11.60 4.56
CA SER A 244 4.47 -12.46 5.59
C SER A 244 4.65 -11.71 6.92
N LEU A 245 4.90 -10.40 6.87
CA LEU A 245 4.98 -9.52 8.03
C LEU A 245 4.64 -8.09 7.61
N THR A 246 3.77 -7.41 8.37
CA THR A 246 3.36 -6.02 8.11
C THR A 246 3.52 -5.16 9.35
N TYR A 247 3.95 -3.91 9.12
CA TYR A 247 3.86 -2.82 10.07
C TYR A 247 2.94 -1.72 9.55
N ASP A 248 1.93 -1.37 10.36
CA ASP A 248 1.04 -0.26 10.07
C ASP A 248 1.44 0.98 10.86
N PHE A 249 1.41 2.12 10.19
CA PHE A 249 1.62 3.43 10.79
C PHE A 249 0.27 4.10 10.95
N GLU A 250 -0.03 4.50 12.17
CA GLU A 250 -1.22 5.28 12.46
C GLU A 250 -0.86 6.65 13.00
N VAL A 251 -1.48 7.70 12.43
CA VAL A 251 -1.37 9.07 12.91
C VAL A 251 -2.60 9.44 13.75
N TYR A 252 -2.38 10.19 14.82
CA TYR A 252 -3.46 10.61 15.71
C TYR A 252 -4.28 11.76 15.10
N SER A 253 -5.55 11.52 14.82
CA SER A 253 -6.51 12.54 14.42
C SER A 253 -7.17 13.16 15.65
N ALA A 254 -6.57 14.24 16.16
CA ALA A 254 -6.93 14.83 17.45
C ALA A 254 -8.41 15.20 17.58
N ALA A 255 -9.00 15.86 16.58
CA ALA A 255 -10.41 16.28 16.64
C ALA A 255 -11.40 15.11 16.45
N GLN A 256 -10.92 13.94 16.00
CA GLN A 256 -11.71 12.72 15.94
C GLN A 256 -11.48 11.82 17.16
N ASP A 257 -10.46 12.10 17.96
CA ASP A 257 -9.94 11.23 19.03
C ASP A 257 -9.71 9.78 18.58
N LYS A 258 -9.02 9.64 17.43
CA LYS A 258 -8.77 8.34 16.79
C LYS A 258 -7.37 8.25 16.23
N TRP A 259 -6.83 7.04 16.20
CA TRP A 259 -5.69 6.68 15.37
C TRP A 259 -6.18 6.30 13.99
N LEU A 260 -5.54 6.83 12.94
CA LEU A 260 -5.88 6.56 11.55
C LEU A 260 -4.66 5.99 10.85
N GLU A 261 -4.81 4.83 10.23
CA GLU A 261 -3.79 4.25 9.35
C GLU A 261 -3.43 5.23 8.23
N VAL A 262 -2.14 5.47 8.03
CA VAL A 262 -1.60 6.34 6.97
C VAL A 262 -0.54 5.65 6.11
N SER A 263 -0.01 4.51 6.55
CA SER A 263 0.93 3.69 5.79
C SER A 263 0.90 2.24 6.29
N SER A 264 1.15 1.30 5.39
CA SER A 264 1.39 -0.12 5.67
C SER A 264 2.68 -0.51 4.96
N VAL A 265 3.63 -1.12 5.67
CA VAL A 265 4.92 -1.57 5.13
C VAL A 265 5.02 -3.07 5.33
N SER A 266 5.17 -3.83 4.25
CA SER A 266 5.07 -5.29 4.27
C SER A 266 6.30 -5.95 3.67
N ASN A 267 6.62 -7.15 4.16
CA ASN A 267 7.50 -8.08 3.45
C ASN A 267 6.65 -9.22 2.89
N PHE A 268 6.67 -9.37 1.57
CA PHE A 268 5.92 -10.42 0.87
C PHE A 268 6.73 -11.71 0.69
N GLU A 269 8.00 -11.70 1.15
CA GLU A 269 8.98 -12.73 0.85
C GLU A 269 8.96 -13.08 -0.66
N SER A 270 8.93 -14.36 -0.99
CA SER A 270 8.90 -14.84 -2.38
C SER A 270 7.49 -14.89 -2.99
N PHE A 271 6.41 -14.50 -2.27
CA PHE A 271 5.03 -14.73 -2.72
C PHE A 271 4.74 -14.10 -4.08
N GLN A 272 5.01 -12.79 -4.20
CA GLN A 272 4.79 -12.04 -5.43
C GLN A 272 5.84 -12.42 -6.50
N ALA A 273 7.10 -12.56 -6.08
CA ALA A 273 8.20 -12.97 -6.97
C ALA A 273 7.94 -14.34 -7.63
N ASN A 274 7.33 -15.28 -6.91
CA ASN A 274 6.95 -16.59 -7.43
C ASN A 274 5.89 -16.48 -8.54
N ARG A 275 4.84 -15.67 -8.31
CA ARG A 275 3.78 -15.42 -9.30
C ARG A 275 4.29 -14.68 -10.53
N MET A 276 5.19 -13.72 -10.33
CA MET A 276 5.77 -12.89 -11.40
C MET A 276 7.05 -13.47 -12.00
N LYS A 277 7.57 -14.59 -11.47
CA LYS A 277 8.84 -15.22 -11.88
C LYS A 277 10.04 -14.27 -11.85
N ILE A 278 10.08 -13.38 -10.85
CA ILE A 278 11.21 -12.48 -10.63
C ILE A 278 12.32 -13.26 -9.94
N ARG A 279 13.46 -13.40 -10.63
CA ARG A 279 14.52 -14.33 -10.23
C ARG A 279 15.88 -13.65 -10.29
N TYR A 280 16.86 -14.24 -9.63
CA TYR A 280 18.28 -13.91 -9.80
C TYR A 280 19.12 -15.19 -9.82
N LYS A 281 20.38 -15.11 -10.25
CA LYS A 281 21.36 -16.20 -10.08
C LYS A 281 22.20 -15.91 -8.84
N ASP A 282 22.29 -16.88 -7.93
CA ASP A 282 23.20 -16.82 -6.80
C ASP A 282 24.67 -17.05 -7.24
N GLU A 283 25.59 -16.93 -6.28
CA GLU A 283 27.03 -17.17 -6.46
C GLU A 283 27.37 -18.57 -7.05
N ASN A 284 26.49 -19.55 -6.88
CA ASN A 284 26.64 -20.91 -7.41
C ASN A 284 25.99 -21.07 -8.80
N GLY A 285 25.45 -19.99 -9.37
CA GLY A 285 24.77 -19.96 -10.66
C GLY A 285 23.37 -20.57 -10.62
N LYS A 286 22.83 -20.90 -9.44
CA LYS A 286 21.49 -21.46 -9.28
C LYS A 286 20.47 -20.33 -9.30
N THR A 287 19.34 -20.58 -9.96
CA THR A 287 18.25 -19.62 -10.05
C THR A 287 17.45 -19.62 -8.75
N GLN A 288 17.29 -18.45 -8.16
CA GLN A 288 16.56 -18.21 -6.92
C GLN A 288 15.48 -17.15 -7.15
N LEU A 289 14.42 -17.18 -6.34
CA LEU A 289 13.44 -16.09 -6.29
C LEU A 289 13.99 -14.95 -5.42
N VAL A 290 13.71 -13.72 -5.81
CA VAL A 290 13.92 -12.54 -4.97
C VAL A 290 12.82 -12.42 -3.92
N HIS A 291 13.01 -11.55 -2.93
CA HIS A 291 11.94 -11.09 -2.06
C HIS A 291 11.45 -9.71 -2.50
N THR A 292 10.15 -9.44 -2.31
CA THR A 292 9.54 -8.12 -2.56
C THR A 292 9.01 -7.50 -1.28
N LEU A 293 9.10 -6.17 -1.20
CA LEU A 293 8.64 -5.32 -0.10
C LEU A 293 7.96 -4.07 -0.64
#